data_AF-A0A0E9WB56-F1
#
_entry.id   AF-A0A0E9WB56-F1
#
_cell.length_a   1.000
_cell.length_b   1.000
_cell.length_c   1.000
_cell.angle_alpha   90.00
_cell.angle_beta   90.00
_cell.angle_gamma   90.00
#
_symmetry.space_group_name_H-M   'P 1'
#
loop_
_entity.id
_entity.type
_entity.pdbx_description
1 polymer ?
#
loop_
_entity_poly.entity_id
_entity_poly.type
_entity_poly.pdbx_seq_one_letter_code
_entity_poly.pdbx_strand_id
1 'polypeptide(L)'
;MAPGYGDVRLSLEMIPDTVNLEEPFDITCKITNCSERTMDLVLEMCNTCSIHWCGVSGRQLGKLSPSSSLSLPLRVLSSVQGLQSISGLRLTDTFLKRTYEYDDIAQVCVVCPYMNPES
;
A
#
# COMPACT_ATOMS: atom_id res chain seq x y z
N MET A 1 -12.59 2.68 14.26
CA MET A 1 -11.56 1.85 14.93
C MET A 1 -11.01 0.91 13.86
N ALA A 2 -9.76 1.09 13.43
CA ALA A 2 -9.16 0.19 12.44
C ALA A 2 -8.73 -1.13 13.13
N PRO A 3 -8.82 -2.29 12.45
CA PRO A 3 -8.55 -3.60 13.05
C PRO A 3 -7.11 -3.72 13.52
N GLY A 4 -6.90 -4.42 14.64
CA GLY A 4 -5.59 -4.57 15.26
C GLY A 4 -4.58 -5.33 14.40
N TYR A 5 -3.40 -4.72 14.18
CA TYR A 5 -2.20 -5.42 13.73
C TYR A 5 -1.05 -5.34 14.74
N GLY A 6 -1.35 -4.96 15.99
CA GLY A 6 -0.59 -5.14 17.24
C GLY A 6 0.84 -4.60 17.28
N ASP A 7 1.69 -5.15 16.43
CA ASP A 7 3.13 -4.95 16.37
C ASP A 7 3.56 -4.08 15.18
N VAL A 8 2.79 -4.05 14.09
CA VAL A 8 3.08 -3.24 12.89
C VAL A 8 1.84 -2.46 12.49
N ARG A 9 1.97 -1.14 12.42
CA ARG A 9 0.91 -0.24 11.97
C ARG A 9 1.25 0.30 10.59
N LEU A 10 0.30 0.19 9.66
CA LEU A 10 0.35 0.87 8.38
C LEU A 10 -0.64 2.03 8.37
N SER A 11 -0.20 3.19 7.94
CA SER A 11 -1.01 4.41 7.77
C SER A 11 -0.66 5.10 6.47
N LEU A 12 -1.56 5.88 5.90
CA LEU A 12 -1.28 6.66 4.69
C LEU A 12 -0.79 8.05 5.05
N GLU A 13 0.28 8.47 4.38
CA GLU A 13 0.78 9.85 4.42
C GLU A 13 0.31 10.65 3.20
N MET A 14 0.18 10.02 2.03
CA MET A 14 -0.30 10.66 0.80
C MET A 14 -1.08 9.66 -0.05
N ILE A 15 -2.22 10.09 -0.56
CA ILE A 15 -2.98 9.44 -1.62
C ILE A 15 -3.76 10.52 -2.39
N PRO A 16 -3.84 10.48 -3.73
CA PRO A 16 -4.73 11.36 -4.49
C PRO A 16 -6.20 11.00 -4.25
N ASP A 17 -7.08 12.01 -4.22
CA ASP A 17 -8.52 11.78 -4.09
C ASP A 17 -9.14 11.20 -5.37
N THR A 18 -8.61 11.58 -6.53
CA THR A 18 -9.08 11.16 -7.85
C THR A 18 -7.91 10.86 -8.78
N VAL A 19 -8.00 9.77 -9.55
CA VAL A 19 -6.98 9.31 -10.50
C VAL A 19 -7.63 8.86 -11.80
N ASN A 20 -6.86 8.85 -12.88
CA ASN A 20 -7.33 8.37 -14.16
C ASN A 20 -7.26 6.85 -14.24
N LEU A 21 -8.24 6.25 -14.91
CA LEU A 21 -8.25 4.83 -15.25
C LEU A 21 -6.99 4.47 -16.05
N GLU A 22 -6.34 3.36 -15.67
CA GLU A 22 -5.15 2.82 -16.32
C GLU A 22 -3.92 3.77 -16.35
N GLU A 23 -3.94 4.85 -15.57
CA GLU A 23 -2.77 5.70 -15.36
C GLU A 23 -2.13 5.41 -13.99
N PRO A 24 -0.82 5.13 -13.92
CA PRO A 24 -0.14 4.93 -12.65
C PRO A 24 -0.09 6.21 -11.81
N PHE A 25 -0.42 6.10 -10.52
CA PHE A 25 -0.35 7.17 -9.53
C PHE A 25 0.48 6.74 -8.31
N ASP A 26 0.98 7.73 -7.57
CA ASP A 26 1.83 7.50 -6.41
C ASP A 26 1.02 7.62 -5.11
N ILE A 27 1.30 6.73 -4.16
CA ILE A 27 0.84 6.80 -2.77
C ILE A 27 2.04 6.70 -1.83
N THR A 28 1.92 7.25 -0.63
CA THR A 28 2.95 7.11 0.41
C THR A 28 2.34 6.45 1.63
N CYS A 29 2.85 5.28 1.97
CA CYS A 29 2.50 4.55 3.19
C CYS A 29 3.56 4.81 4.26
N LYS A 30 3.14 4.90 5.51
CA LYS A 30 4.01 4.91 6.68
C LYS A 30 3.82 3.62 7.45
N ILE A 31 4.92 2.91 7.60
CA ILE A 31 5.01 1.70 8.40
C ILE A 31 5.62 2.08 9.74
N THR A 32 4.91 1.85 10.84
CA THR A 32 5.41 2.06 12.20
C THR A 32 5.58 0.71 12.88
N ASN A 33 6.77 0.46 13.43
CA ASN A 33 6.99 -0.65 14.36
C ASN A 33 6.43 -0.26 15.73
N CYS A 34 5.36 -0.92 16.15
CA CYS A 34 4.69 -0.74 17.44
C CYS A 34 5.09 -1.81 18.47
N SER A 35 6.06 -2.68 18.14
CA SER A 35 6.59 -3.68 19.07
C SER A 35 7.81 -3.16 19.86
N GLU A 36 8.17 -3.90 20.90
CA GLU A 36 9.36 -3.65 21.74
C GLU A 36 10.67 -4.17 21.13
N ARG A 37 10.65 -4.72 19.91
CA ARG A 37 11.82 -5.35 19.25
C ARG A 37 12.10 -4.73 17.89
N THR A 38 13.36 -4.80 17.44
CA THR A 38 13.69 -4.48 16.05
C THR A 38 13.13 -5.56 15.14
N MET A 39 12.43 -5.16 14.08
CA MET A 39 11.92 -6.05 13.03
C MET A 39 12.81 -5.98 11.80
N ASP A 40 12.84 -7.05 11.02
CA ASP A 40 13.35 -7.02 9.65
C ASP A 40 12.20 -7.38 8.72
N LEU A 41 11.76 -6.39 7.93
CA LEU A 41 10.50 -6.47 7.19
C LEU A 41 10.73 -6.73 5.71
N VAL A 42 9.91 -7.60 5.14
CA VAL A 42 9.76 -7.81 3.70
C VAL A 42 8.39 -7.32 3.27
N LEU A 43 8.34 -6.54 2.19
CA LEU A 43 7.12 -6.08 1.56
C LEU A 43 6.73 -7.01 0.42
N GLU A 44 5.52 -7.55 0.50
CA GLU A 44 4.86 -8.21 -0.63
C GLU A 44 3.67 -7.36 -1.07
N MET A 45 3.59 -7.18 -2.38
CA MET A 45 2.50 -6.49 -3.06
C MET A 45 1.71 -7.51 -3.86
N CYS A 46 0.43 -7.65 -3.54
CA CYS A 46 -0.50 -8.55 -4.19
C CYS A 46 -1.54 -7.73 -4.96
N ASN A 47 -1.63 -7.95 -6.27
CA ASN A 47 -2.66 -7.29 -7.08
C ASN A 47 -4.05 -7.80 -6.68
N THR A 48 -5.04 -6.92 -6.80
CA THR A 48 -6.45 -7.27 -6.71
C THR A 48 -7.08 -7.26 -8.10
N CYS A 49 -8.40 -7.47 -8.18
CA CYS A 49 -9.11 -7.36 -9.46
C CYS A 49 -9.07 -5.95 -10.05
N SER A 50 -8.96 -4.92 -9.22
CA SER A 50 -8.97 -3.51 -9.65
C SER A 50 -7.62 -2.83 -9.53
N ILE A 51 -6.86 -3.14 -8.47
CA ILE A 51 -5.61 -2.47 -8.10
C ILE A 51 -4.41 -3.31 -8.50
N HIS A 52 -3.48 -2.69 -9.21
CA HIS A 52 -2.23 -3.27 -9.66
C HIS A 52 -1.06 -2.49 -9.07
N TRP A 53 -0.20 -3.18 -8.33
CA TRP A 53 0.99 -2.58 -7.76
C TRP A 53 2.10 -2.49 -8.81
N CYS A 54 2.62 -1.29 -9.00
CA CYS A 54 3.72 -1.01 -9.91
C CYS A 54 5.03 -1.04 -9.12
N GLY A 55 5.81 -2.12 -9.24
CA GLY A 55 7.11 -2.22 -8.57
C GLY A 55 7.56 -3.65 -8.30
N VAL A 56 8.56 -3.79 -7.44
CA VAL A 56 9.15 -5.08 -7.07
C VAL A 56 8.54 -5.58 -5.77
N SER A 57 7.74 -6.65 -5.86
CA SER A 57 7.23 -7.42 -4.70
C SER A 57 8.33 -8.30 -4.10
N GLY A 58 8.22 -8.64 -2.82
CA GLY A 58 9.24 -9.41 -2.08
C GLY A 58 10.46 -8.58 -1.70
N ARG A 59 10.35 -7.25 -1.72
CA ARG A 59 11.47 -6.34 -1.41
C ARG A 59 11.76 -6.32 0.09
N GLN A 60 13.03 -6.47 0.46
CA GLN A 60 13.48 -6.19 1.82
C GLN A 60 13.36 -4.68 2.10
N LEU A 61 12.61 -4.31 3.12
CA LEU A 61 12.55 -2.95 3.65
C LEU A 61 13.67 -2.69 4.67
N GLY A 62 14.27 -3.76 5.19
CA GLY A 62 15.35 -3.73 6.15
C GLY A 62 14.87 -3.66 7.60
N LYS A 63 15.81 -3.32 8.48
CA LYS A 63 15.57 -3.30 9.93
C LYS A 63 14.83 -2.03 10.35
N LEU A 64 13.73 -2.21 11.09
CA LEU A 64 12.94 -1.14 11.68
C LEU A 64 12.96 -1.27 13.20
N SER A 65 13.62 -0.33 13.87
CA SER A 65 13.77 -0.29 15.33
C SER A 65 12.40 -0.12 16.04
N PRO A 66 12.30 -0.48 17.35
CA PRO A 66 11.10 -0.23 18.15
C PRO A 66 10.66 1.24 18.06
N SER A 67 9.36 1.48 17.97
CA SER A 67 8.74 2.82 17.88
C SER A 67 9.17 3.68 16.68
N SER A 68 9.99 3.16 15.77
CA SER A 68 10.43 3.89 14.57
C SER A 68 9.46 3.70 13.40
N SER A 69 9.53 4.60 12.42
CA SER A 69 8.69 4.54 11.22
C SER A 69 9.50 4.69 9.93
N LEU A 70 8.99 4.07 8.87
CA LEU A 70 9.51 4.15 7.51
C LEU A 70 8.42 4.69 6.59
N SER A 71 8.73 5.76 5.86
CA SER A 71 7.90 6.24 4.74
C SER A 71 8.27 5.47 3.48
N LEU A 72 7.26 4.91 2.83
CA LEU A 72 7.38 4.00 1.71
C LEU A 72 6.53 4.54 0.55
N PRO A 73 7.18 5.16 -0.45
CA PRO A 73 6.50 5.52 -1.69
C PRO A 73 6.20 4.25 -2.48
N LEU A 74 4.96 4.15 -2.97
CA LEU A 74 4.47 3.05 -3.79
C LEU A 74 3.75 3.63 -5.00
N ARG A 75 3.81 2.89 -6.10
CA ARG A 75 3.13 3.27 -7.33
C ARG A 75 2.05 2.25 -7.65
N VAL A 76 0.89 2.73 -8.06
CA VAL A 76 -0.34 1.93 -8.20
C VAL A 76 -1.03 2.28 -9.50
N LEU A 77 -1.70 1.34 -10.11
CA LEU A 77 -2.58 1.54 -11.26
C LEU A 77 -3.94 0.91 -10.96
N SER A 78 -5.03 1.58 -11.34
CA SER A 78 -6.37 0.98 -11.30
C SER A 78 -6.85 0.65 -12.70
N SER A 79 -7.43 -0.54 -12.85
CA SER A 79 -8.02 -1.05 -14.11
C SER A 79 -9.55 -0.97 -14.14
N VAL A 80 -10.17 -0.50 -13.05
CA VAL A 80 -11.63 -0.40 -12.93
C VAL A 80 -12.00 0.97 -12.37
N GLN A 81 -13.04 1.58 -12.94
CA GLN A 81 -13.56 2.90 -12.55
C GLN A 81 -14.40 2.84 -11.26
N GLY A 82 -14.66 4.01 -10.69
CA GLY A 82 -15.47 4.18 -9.49
C GLY A 82 -14.62 4.30 -8.23
N LEU A 83 -15.24 4.11 -7.07
CA LEU A 83 -14.55 4.20 -5.79
C LEU A 83 -13.81 2.89 -5.51
N GLN A 84 -12.49 2.91 -5.65
CA GLN A 84 -11.64 1.72 -5.56
C GLN A 84 -10.90 1.68 -4.23
N SER A 85 -10.96 0.51 -3.58
CA SER A 85 -10.23 0.25 -2.35
C SER A 85 -8.77 -0.11 -2.64
N ILE A 86 -7.83 0.49 -1.91
CA ILE A 86 -6.41 0.14 -1.97
C ILE A 86 -6.15 -1.00 -0.98
N SER A 87 -5.71 -2.14 -1.51
CA SER A 87 -5.58 -3.41 -0.77
C SER A 87 -4.41 -4.25 -1.28
N GLY A 88 -4.09 -5.34 -0.61
CA GLY A 88 -3.09 -6.31 -1.05
C GLY A 88 -1.65 -6.00 -0.63
N LEU A 89 -1.44 -5.16 0.40
CA LEU A 89 -0.10 -5.00 1.00
C LEU A 89 0.10 -6.04 2.10
N ARG A 90 1.27 -6.69 2.11
CA ARG A 90 1.65 -7.63 3.15
C ARG A 90 3.05 -7.31 3.65
N LEU A 91 3.20 -7.25 4.96
CA LEU A 91 4.49 -7.07 5.62
C LEU A 91 4.84 -8.34 6.38
N THR A 92 5.99 -8.93 6.09
CA THR A 92 6.45 -10.15 6.77
C THR A 92 7.65 -9.82 7.64
N ASP A 93 7.53 -10.05 8.96
CA ASP A 93 8.66 -10.04 9.90
C ASP A 93 9.47 -11.33 9.70
N THR A 94 10.68 -11.19 9.18
CA THR A 94 11.54 -12.33 8.81
C THR A 94 12.07 -13.09 10.02
N PHE A 95 12.07 -12.48 11.21
CA PHE A 95 12.52 -13.12 12.45
C PHE A 95 11.42 -14.02 13.02
N LEU A 96 10.21 -13.49 13.20
CA LEU A 96 9.08 -14.26 13.71
C LEU A 96 8.32 -15.06 12.64
N LYS A 97 8.68 -14.89 11.37
CA LYS A 97 7.96 -15.49 10.22
C LYS A 97 6.46 -15.16 10.25
N ARG A 98 6.13 -13.95 10.71
CA ARG A 98 4.75 -13.48 10.85
C ARG A 98 4.43 -12.48 9.77
N THR A 99 3.33 -12.69 9.07
CA THR A 99 2.81 -11.80 8.03
C THR A 99 1.66 -10.97 8.57
N TYR A 100 1.69 -9.67 8.29
CA TYR A 100 0.65 -8.69 8.57
C TYR A 100 0.03 -8.29 7.23
N GLU A 101 -1.27 -8.53 7.08
CA GLU A 101 -2.01 -8.25 5.85
C GLU A 101 -2.75 -6.93 5.99
N TYR A 102 -2.69 -6.09 4.96
CA TYR A 102 -3.33 -4.78 4.94
C TYR A 102 -4.19 -4.64 3.69
N ASP A 103 -5.48 -4.81 3.91
CA ASP A 103 -6.54 -4.57 2.94
C ASP A 103 -7.40 -3.38 3.38
N ASP A 104 -8.02 -2.73 2.40
CA ASP A 104 -8.90 -1.58 2.54
C ASP A 104 -8.24 -0.42 3.30
N ILE A 105 -6.97 -0.15 2.98
CA ILE A 105 -6.17 0.87 3.66
C ILE A 105 -6.56 2.30 3.24
N ALA A 106 -7.16 2.44 2.05
CA ALA A 106 -7.59 3.70 1.46
C ALA A 106 -8.71 3.45 0.45
N GLN A 107 -9.32 4.54 0.00
CA GLN A 107 -10.12 4.56 -1.21
C GLN A 107 -9.66 5.69 -2.15
N VAL A 108 -9.74 5.45 -3.45
CA VAL A 108 -9.46 6.45 -4.49
C VAL A 108 -10.59 6.45 -5.52
N CYS A 109 -11.00 7.62 -5.98
CA CYS A 109 -11.97 7.73 -7.07
C CYS A 109 -11.26 7.58 -8.42
N VAL A 110 -11.61 6.55 -9.18
CA VAL A 110 -11.01 6.27 -10.49
C VAL A 110 -11.96 6.71 -11.58
N VAL A 111 -11.53 7.68 -12.39
CA VAL A 111 -12.33 8.28 -13.47
C VAL A 111 -11.77 7.92 -14.83
N CYS A 112 -12.64 7.71 -15.81
CA CYS A 112 -12.19 7.69 -17.20
C CYS A 112 -11.71 9.07 -17.62
N PRO A 113 -10.54 9.21 -18.25
CA PRO A 113 -10.19 10.45 -18.92
C PRO A 113 -11.21 10.72 -20.03
N TYR A 114 -11.69 11.96 -20.13
CA TYR A 114 -12.55 12.37 -21.25
C TYR A 114 -11.78 12.17 -22.56
N MET A 115 -12.21 11.22 -23.39
CA MET A 115 -11.74 11.14 -24.76
C MET A 115 -12.39 12.30 -25.54
N ASN A 116 -11.59 13.26 -25.97
CA ASN A 116 -12.07 14.26 -26.91
C ASN A 116 -12.52 13.52 -28.19
N PRO A 117 -13.76 13.70 -28.69
CA PRO A 117 -14.29 12.97 -29.84
C PRO A 117 -13.67 13.40 -31.19
N GLU A 118 -12.50 14.05 -31.19
CA GLU A 118 -11.84 14.59 -32.38
C GLU A 118 -10.42 14.02 -32.46
N SER A 119 -10.27 12.86 -33.09
CA SER A 119 -8.99 12.27 -33.53
C SER A 119 -9.20 11.53 -34.84
#